data_AF-A0A2V8GV40-F1
#
_entry.id   AF-A0A2V8GV40-F1
#
_cell.length_a   1.000
_cell.length_b   1.000
_cell.length_c   1.000
_cell.angle_alpha   90.00
_cell.angle_beta   90.00
_cell.angle_gamma   90.00
#
_symmetry.space_group_name_H-M   'P 1'
#
loop_
_entity.id
_entity.type
_entity.pdbx_description
1 polymer ?
#
loop_
_entity_poly.entity_id
_entity_poly.type
_entity_poly.pdbx_seq_one_letter_code
_entity_poly.pdbx_strand_id
1 'polypeptide(L)' 'MYDVTDGGILTTAGDVLFTGGREGYFHALDARTGVELWKANLGGAIMSAPVTYSVDGKQYVIVNSGNVMAAFALRE' A
#
# COMPACT_ATOMS: atom_id res chain seq x y z
N MET A 1 13.40 7.79 -1.02
CA MET A 1 12.07 7.38 -1.48
C MET A 1 11.40 8.60 -2.05
N TYR A 2 11.53 8.80 -3.36
CA TYR A 2 10.97 9.98 -4.07
C TYR A 2 9.59 9.66 -4.68
N ASP A 3 9.18 8.40 -4.52
CA ASP A 3 8.03 7.70 -5.10
C ASP A 3 6.89 7.48 -4.08
N VAL A 4 7.04 8.00 -2.85
CA VAL A 4 5.97 8.15 -1.84
C VAL A 4 5.65 9.63 -1.73
N THR A 5 4.56 10.04 -2.37
CA THR A 5 4.25 11.46 -2.59
C THR A 5 2.79 11.77 -2.27
N ASP A 6 1.90 11.56 -3.24
CA ASP A 6 0.52 12.03 -3.21
C ASP A 6 -0.47 11.03 -2.60
N GLY A 7 -0.07 9.78 -2.43
CA GLY A 7 -0.94 8.73 -1.90
C GLY A 7 -1.24 8.93 -0.42
N GLY A 8 -2.46 8.59 0.00
CA GLY A 8 -2.77 8.54 1.42
C GLY A 8 -2.00 7.42 2.13
N ILE A 9 -2.04 7.43 3.46
CA ILE A 9 -1.32 6.48 4.31
C ILE A 9 -2.32 5.56 5.00
N LEU A 10 -2.00 4.27 5.04
CA LEU A 10 -2.66 3.25 5.87
C LEU A 10 -1.62 2.61 6.78
N THR A 11 -1.80 2.69 8.10
CA THR A 11 -1.00 1.93 9.08
C THR A 11 -1.82 0.80 9.66
N THR A 12 -1.15 -0.30 10.02
CA THR A 12 -1.77 -1.49 10.61
C THR A 12 -1.17 -1.79 11.99
N ALA A 13 -1.86 -2.62 12.79
CA ALA A 13 -1.35 -3.04 14.10
C ALA A 13 -0.10 -3.93 14.03
N GLY A 14 0.22 -4.48 12.85
CA GLY A 14 1.44 -5.26 12.61
C GLY A 14 2.68 -4.40 12.30
N ASP A 15 2.64 -3.10 12.63
CA ASP A 15 3.71 -2.14 12.33
C ASP A 15 4.08 -2.06 10.83
N VAL A 16 3.08 -2.23 9.94
CA VAL A 16 3.23 -2.02 8.50
C VAL A 16 2.45 -0.80 8.05
N LEU A 17 3.11 0.06 7.25
CA LEU A 17 2.56 1.24 6.60
C LEU A 17 2.45 0.99 5.09
N PHE A 18 1.27 1.21 4.51
CA PHE A 18 1.02 1.14 3.08
C PHE A 18 0.76 2.53 2.51
N THR A 19 1.38 2.83 1.36
CA THR A 19 1.24 4.11 0.66
C THR A 19 1.68 3.99 -0.80
N GLY A 20 1.59 5.08 -1.56
CA GLY A 20 2.01 5.15 -2.96
C GLY A 20 2.18 6.57 -3.45
N GLY A 21 2.40 6.71 -4.76
CA GLY A 21 2.64 8.02 -5.37
C GLY A 21 2.40 8.06 -6.86
N ARG A 22 2.85 9.16 -7.48
CA ARG A 22 2.69 9.46 -8.91
C ARG A 22 3.35 8.44 -9.83
N GLU A 23 4.40 7.80 -9.32
CA GLU A 23 5.24 6.83 -10.01
C GLU A 23 4.58 5.45 -10.09
N GLY A 24 3.44 5.28 -9.40
CA GLY A 24 2.62 4.07 -9.44
C GLY A 24 3.18 2.87 -8.70
N TYR A 25 4.15 3.10 -7.81
CA TYR A 25 4.60 2.10 -6.86
C TYR A 25 3.69 2.08 -5.64
N PHE A 26 3.15 0.90 -5.34
CA PHE A 26 2.50 0.61 -4.07
C PHE A 26 3.55 0.06 -3.11
N HIS A 27 3.78 0.76 -2.01
CA HIS A 27 4.82 0.46 -1.04
C HIS A 27 4.23 -0.13 0.24
N ALA A 28 4.96 -1.07 0.83
CA ALA A 28 4.85 -1.44 2.22
C ALA A 28 6.15 -1.10 2.95
N LEU A 29 6.02 -0.34 4.03
CA LEU A 29 7.11 0.15 4.85
C LEU A 29 6.97 -0.38 6.26
N ASP A 30 8.09 -0.55 6.94
CA ASP A 30 8.13 -0.65 8.39
C ASP A 30 7.61 0.67 8.97
N ALA A 31 6.53 0.61 9.76
CA ALA A 31 5.84 1.80 10.24
C ALA A 31 6.63 2.57 11.32
N ARG A 32 7.67 1.98 11.90
CA ARG A 32 8.49 2.59 12.96
C ARG A 32 9.70 3.31 12.38
N THR A 33 10.27 2.76 11.31
CA THR A 33 11.55 3.19 10.75
C THR A 33 11.41 3.81 9.36
N GLY A 34 10.31 3.53 8.65
CA GLY A 34 10.11 3.93 7.26
C GLY A 34 10.92 3.12 6.24
N VAL A 35 11.60 2.04 6.67
CA VAL A 35 12.36 1.15 5.78
C VAL A 35 11.40 0.39 4.87
N GLU A 36 11.70 0.33 3.57
CA GLU A 36 10.91 -0.43 2.61
C GLU A 36 11.00 -1.94 2.88
N LEU A 37 9.84 -2.55 3.11
CA LEU A 37 9.68 -4.00 3.21
C LEU A 37 9.52 -4.61 1.82
N TRP A 38 8.67 -3.98 0.99
CA TRP A 38 8.48 -4.33 -0.42
C TRP A 38 7.76 -3.21 -1.18
N LYS A 39 7.82 -3.28 -2.51
CA LYS A 39 6.97 -2.48 -3.41
C LYS A 39 6.52 -3.25 -4.65
N ALA A 40 5.40 -2.84 -5.22
CA ALA A 40 4.87 -3.35 -6.47
C ALA A 40 4.56 -2.20 -7.43
N ASN A 41 4.95 -2.34 -8.70
CA ASN A 41 4.57 -1.37 -9.73
C ASN A 41 3.18 -1.73 -10.27
N LEU A 42 2.23 -0.80 -10.12
CA LEU A 42 0.85 -0.93 -10.59
C LEU A 42 0.58 -0.09 -11.86
N GLY A 43 1.57 0.66 -12.33
CA GLY A 43 1.58 1.38 -13.61
C GLY A 43 0.88 2.74 -13.61
N GLY A 44 -0.07 2.99 -12.71
CA GLY A 44 -0.79 4.27 -12.60
C GLY A 44 -0.53 5.00 -11.29
N ALA A 45 -0.77 6.31 -11.25
CA ALA A 45 -0.62 7.09 -10.02
C ALA A 45 -1.56 6.60 -8.91
N ILE A 46 -1.04 6.53 -7.68
CA ILE A 46 -1.80 6.20 -6.46
C ILE A 46 -2.04 7.50 -5.71
N MET A 47 -3.28 8.01 -5.79
CA MET A 47 -3.67 9.32 -5.26
C MET A 47 -4.61 9.23 -4.04
N SER A 48 -5.05 8.02 -3.69
CA SER A 48 -5.97 7.79 -2.57
C SER A 48 -5.29 6.93 -1.51
N ALA A 49 -5.79 6.97 -0.28
CA ALA A 49 -5.30 6.10 0.77
C ALA A 49 -5.64 4.64 0.47
N PRO A 50 -4.70 3.69 0.68
CA PRO A 50 -5.03 2.28 0.69
C PRO A 50 -6.05 1.96 1.80
N VAL A 51 -6.79 0.87 1.64
CA VAL A 51 -7.75 0.37 2.65
C VAL A 51 -7.43 -1.08 2.96
N THR A 52 -7.56 -1.48 4.23
CA THR A 52 -7.50 -2.89 4.62
C THR A 52 -8.86 -3.40 5.08
N TYR A 53 -9.10 -4.68 4.83
CA TYR A 53 -10.30 -5.42 5.23
C TYR A 53 -9.95 -6.89 5.44
N SER A 54 -10.87 -7.65 6.03
CA SER A 54 -10.72 -9.10 6.20
C SER A 54 -11.89 -9.86 5.57
N VAL A 55 -11.58 -11.03 5.00
CA VAL A 55 -12.56 -12.00 4.48
C VAL A 55 -12.10 -13.38 4.94
N ASP A 56 -12.99 -14.13 5.58
CA ASP A 56 -12.72 -15.50 6.08
C ASP A 56 -11.42 -15.62 6.89
N GLY A 57 -11.17 -14.65 7.78
CA GLY A 57 -9.98 -14.61 8.64
C GLY A 57 -8.71 -14.14 7.96
N LYS A 58 -8.71 -13.93 6.63
CA LYS A 58 -7.55 -13.45 5.88
C LYS A 58 -7.61 -11.94 5.65
N GLN A 59 -6.53 -11.24 5.95
CA GLN A 59 -6.42 -9.79 5.75
C GLN A 59 -5.96 -9.44 4.33
N TYR A 60 -6.59 -8.41 3.77
CA TYR A 60 -6.29 -7.87 2.46
C TYR A 60 -6.04 -6.37 2.54
N VAL A 61 -5.25 -5.85 1.60
CA VAL A 61 -5.09 -4.42 1.36
C VAL A 61 -5.46 -4.12 -0.08
N ILE A 62 -6.36 -3.17 -0.31
CA ILE A 62 -6.76 -2.70 -1.63
C ILE A 62 -6.26 -1.29 -1.87
N VAL A 63 -5.83 -1.04 -3.09
CA VAL A 63 -5.35 0.27 -3.55
C VAL A 63 -5.79 0.49 -5.01
N ASN A 64 -6.11 1.73 -5.34
CA ASN A 64 -6.32 2.16 -6.72
C ASN A 64 -5.05 2.82 -7.29
N SER A 65 -4.72 2.47 -8.52
CA SER A 65 -3.58 2.98 -9.28
C SER A 65 -4.06 3.32 -10.69
N GLY A 66 -4.23 4.62 -10.99
CA GLY A 66 -4.92 5.06 -12.20
C GLY A 66 -6.32 4.42 -12.33
N ASN A 67 -6.49 3.61 -13.37
CA ASN A 67 -7.74 2.88 -13.66
C ASN A 67 -7.76 1.43 -13.13
N VAL A 68 -6.74 1.01 -12.38
CA VAL A 68 -6.61 -0.35 -11.85
C VAL A 68 -6.89 -0.36 -10.35
N MET A 69 -7.60 -1.37 -9.88
CA MET A 69 -7.68 -1.73 -8.47
C MET A 69 -6.91 -3.03 -8.24
N ALA A 70 -6.01 -3.04 -7.26
CA ALA A 70 -5.24 -4.22 -6.88
C ALA A 70 -5.51 -4.55 -5.42
N ALA A 71 -5.75 -5.84 -5.14
CA ALA A 71 -5.89 -6.37 -3.79
C ALA A 71 -4.71 -7.31 -3.48
N PHE A 72 -4.04 -7.05 -2.36
CA PHE A 72 -2.91 -7.84 -1.86
C PHE A 72 -3.35 -8.62 -0.63
N ALA A 73 -3.22 -9.94 -0.68
CA ALA A 73 -3.36 -10.78 0.50
C ALA A 73 -2.14 -10.62 1.40
N LEU A 74 -2.34 -10.29 2.67
CA LEU A 74 -1.24 -10.27 3.65
C LEU A 74 -0.94 -11.69 4.10
N ARG A 75 0.34 -11.95 4.33
CA ARG A 75 0.80 -13.20 4.96
C ARG A 75 0.56 -13.09 6.47
N GLU A 76 0.28 -14.22 7.09
CA GLU A 76 0.24 -14.35 8.55
C GLU A 76 1.62 -14.12 9.17
#